data_AF-A0A957IEJ4-F1
#
_entry.id   AF-A0A957IEJ4-F1
#
_cell.length_a   1.000
_cell.length_b   1.000
_cell.length_c   1.000
_cell.angle_alpha   90.00
_cell.angle_beta   90.00
_cell.angle_gamma   90.00
#
_symmetry.space_group_name_H-M   'P 1'
#
loop_
_entity.id
_entity.type
_entity.pdbx_description
1 polymer ?
#
loop_
_entity_poly.entity_id
_entity_poly.type
_entity_poly.pdbx_seq_one_letter_code
_entity_poly.pdbx_strand_id
1 'polypeptide(L)' 'SIQMMQMMTQQKFDQESTPYYATARLWDDGILDPRDTRKALCVGLSVAHNVDFITPGQPNYGVFRM' A
#
# COMPACT_ATOMS: atom_id res chain seq x y z
N SER A 1 28.60 23.13 0.41
CA SER A 1 28.52 22.86 1.87
C SER A 1 27.24 22.06 2.14
N ILE A 2 27.09 21.42 3.30
CA ILE A 2 26.03 20.47 3.69
C ILE A 2 24.63 20.74 3.12
N GLN A 3 24.21 22.00 3.02
CA GLN A 3 22.95 22.43 2.40
C GLN A 3 22.72 21.85 1.00
N MET A 4 23.75 21.77 0.17
CA MET A 4 23.62 21.24 -1.19
C MET A 4 23.36 19.73 -1.18
N MET A 5 23.93 19.01 -0.21
CA MET A 5 23.67 17.57 -0.01
C MET A 5 22.26 17.34 0.52
N GLN A 6 21.78 18.21 1.41
CA GLN A 6 20.40 18.19 1.89
C GLN A 6 19.40 18.45 0.76
N MET A 7 19.65 19.45 -0.09
CA MET A 7 18.82 19.73 -1.26
C MET A 7 18.75 18.54 -2.22
N MET A 8 19.88 17.90 -2.52
CA MET A 8 19.91 16.71 -3.39
C MET A 8 19.07 15.57 -2.82
N THR A 9 19.15 15.33 -1.51
CA THR A 9 18.35 14.30 -0.84
C THR A 9 16.87 14.64 -0.90
N GLN A 10 16.48 15.88 -0.58
CA GLN A 10 15.08 16.32 -0.66
C GLN A 10 14.50 16.15 -2.06
N GLN A 11 15.22 16.61 -3.08
CA GLN A 11 14.79 16.46 -4.48
C GLN A 11 14.58 15.01 -4.88
N LYS A 12 15.43 14.10 -4.39
CA LYS A 12 15.25 12.66 -4.61
C LYS A 12 13.97 12.15 -3.95
N PHE A 13 13.71 12.52 -2.70
CA PHE A 13 12.46 12.17 -2.02
C PHE A 13 11.24 12.72 -2.76
N ASP A 14 11.27 13.98 -3.21
CA ASP A 14 10.14 14.59 -3.92
C ASP A 14 9.82 13.85 -5.24
N GLN A 15 10.84 13.40 -5.97
CA GLN A 15 10.64 12.63 -7.20
C GLN A 15 10.10 11.22 -6.93
N GLU A 16 10.66 10.54 -5.92
CA GLU A 16 10.35 9.15 -5.62
C GLU A 16 9.10 8.96 -4.74
N SER A 17 8.54 10.04 -4.17
CA SER A 17 7.34 10.01 -3.33
C SER A 17 6.03 10.22 -4.09
N THR A 18 6.09 10.42 -5.40
CA THR A 18 4.87 10.64 -6.19
C THR A 18 4.05 9.35 -6.35
N PRO A 19 2.70 9.43 -6.45
CA PRO A 19 1.85 8.26 -6.70
C PRO A 19 2.23 7.51 -7.99
N TYR A 20 2.65 8.24 -9.03
CA TYR A 20 3.10 7.63 -10.28
C TYR A 20 4.39 6.84 -10.13
N TYR A 21 5.32 7.31 -9.28
CA TYR A 21 6.56 6.58 -9.02
C TYR A 21 6.30 5.24 -8.32
N ALA A 22 5.40 5.24 -7.33
CA ALA A 22 4.97 4.06 -6.58
C ALA A 22 4.23 3.04 -7.47
N THR A 23 3.22 3.49 -8.22
CA THR A 23 2.39 2.60 -9.04
C THR A 23 3.18 1.96 -10.19
N ALA A 24 4.13 2.71 -10.80
CA ALA A 24 5.04 2.18 -11.82
C ALA A 24 5.98 1.07 -11.30
N ARG A 25 6.08 0.91 -9.97
CA ARG A 25 6.91 -0.10 -9.28
C ARG A 25 6.09 -1.15 -8.56
N LEU A 26 4.77 -1.19 -8.78
CA LEU A 26 3.84 -2.11 -8.14
C LEU A 26 3.90 -2.04 -6.60
N TRP A 27 4.15 -0.86 -6.04
CA TRP A 27 3.99 -0.66 -4.59
C TRP A 27 2.52 -0.65 -4.19
N ASP A 28 1.63 -0.38 -5.15
CA ASP A 28 0.19 -0.42 -5.07
C ASP A 28 -0.37 -1.19 -6.29
N ASP A 29 -1.66 -1.55 -6.22
CA ASP A 29 -2.39 -2.24 -7.30
C ASP A 29 -3.01 -1.27 -8.32
N GLY A 30 -2.73 0.03 -8.23
CA GLY A 30 -3.21 1.07 -9.14
C GLY A 30 -3.68 2.33 -8.44
N ILE A 31 -3.63 3.45 -9.18
CA ILE A 31 -4.20 4.74 -8.77
C ILE A 31 -5.70 4.76 -9.07
N LEU A 32 -6.50 5.22 -8.11
CA LEU A 32 -7.95 5.39 -8.25
C LEU A 32 -8.39 6.81 -7.90
N ASP A 33 -9.51 7.25 -8.47
CA ASP A 33 -10.16 8.49 -8.07
C ASP A 33 -10.66 8.37 -6.62
N PRO A 34 -10.34 9.30 -5.70
CA PRO A 34 -10.77 9.21 -4.31
C PRO A 34 -12.27 9.00 -4.12
N ARG A 35 -13.11 9.47 -5.05
CA ARG A 35 -14.57 9.29 -5.04
C ARG A 35 -15.00 7.84 -5.26
N ASP A 36 -14.19 7.04 -5.94
CA ASP A 36 -14.45 5.63 -6.25
C ASP A 36 -14.01 4.67 -5.13
N THR A 37 -13.38 5.17 -4.07
CA THR A 37 -12.87 4.36 -2.94
C THR A 37 -13.91 3.37 -2.41
N ARG A 38 -15.15 3.82 -2.18
CA ARG A 38 -16.23 2.94 -1.69
C ARG A 38 -16.51 1.78 -2.66
N LYS A 39 -16.56 2.07 -3.96
CA LYS A 39 -16.84 1.07 -4.98
C LYS A 39 -15.70 0.04 -5.07
N ALA A 40 -14.46 0.51 -5.07
CA ALA A 40 -13.28 -0.35 -5.09
C ALA A 40 -13.27 -1.30 -3.87
N LEU A 41 -13.51 -0.77 -2.67
CA LEU A 41 -13.62 -1.59 -1.44
C LEU A 41 -14.77 -2.60 -1.51
N CYS A 42 -15.95 -2.20 -1.98
CA CYS A 42 -17.09 -3.12 -2.13
C CYS A 42 -16.75 -4.30 -3.06
N VAL A 43 -16.12 -4.03 -4.20
CA VAL A 43 -15.69 -5.07 -5.14
C VAL A 43 -14.62 -5.95 -4.51
N GLY A 44 -13.59 -5.36 -3.90
CA GLY A 44 -12.51 -6.10 -3.24
C GLY A 44 -13.02 -7.04 -2.15
N LEU A 45 -13.92 -6.57 -1.30
CA LEU A 45 -14.56 -7.39 -0.27
C LEU A 45 -15.43 -8.50 -0.87
N SER A 46 -16.22 -8.19 -1.90
CA SER A 46 -17.04 -9.21 -2.58
C SER A 46 -16.18 -10.31 -3.21
N VAL A 47 -15.05 -9.95 -3.81
CA VAL A 47 -14.10 -10.90 -4.41
C VAL A 47 -13.42 -11.72 -3.32
N ALA A 48 -12.95 -11.08 -2.25
CA ALA A 48 -12.34 -11.77 -1.10
C ALA A 48 -13.31 -12.73 -0.41
N HIS A 49 -14.62 -12.53 -0.56
CA HIS A 49 -15.67 -13.38 0.01
C HIS A 49 -16.06 -14.58 -0.86
N ASN A 50 -15.41 -14.77 -2.02
CA ASN A 50 -15.64 -15.94 -2.88
C ASN A 50 -14.78 -17.15 -2.50
N VAL A 51 -14.16 -17.16 -1.32
CA VAL A 51 -13.42 -18.31 -0.79
C VAL A 51 -14.07 -18.79 0.51
N ASP A 52 -13.93 -20.08 0.81
CA ASP A 52 -14.28 -20.60 2.12
C ASP A 52 -13.39 -19.91 3.16
N PHE A 53 -13.98 -19.01 3.95
CA PHE A 53 -13.32 -18.47 5.12
C PHE A 53 -13.16 -19.63 6.10
N ILE A 54 -12.01 -20.28 6.07
CA ILE A 54 -11.64 -21.30 7.04
C ILE A 54 -11.88 -20.71 8.44
N THR A 55 -12.96 -21.11 9.11
CA THR A 55 -13.22 -20.69 10.49
C THR A 55 -13.89 -21.87 11.18
N PRO A 56 -13.17 -22.55 12.09
CA PRO A 56 -12.98 -21.97 13.43
C PRO A 56 -11.59 -22.22 14.08
N GLY A 57 -11.02 -21.19 14.74
CA GLY A 57 -9.92 -21.38 15.69
C GLY A 57 -8.83 -20.30 15.74
N GLN A 58 -9.21 -19.02 15.85
CA GLN A 58 -8.33 -17.88 16.22
C GLN A 58 -7.18 -17.53 15.25
N PRO A 59 -6.74 -16.26 15.22
CA PRO A 59 -5.47 -15.92 14.58
C PRO A 59 -4.35 -16.74 15.24
N ASN A 60 -3.76 -17.64 14.46
CA ASN A 60 -2.57 -18.39 14.85
C ASN A 60 -1.37 -17.45 14.76
N TYR A 61 -1.12 -16.72 15.84
CA TYR A 61 0.07 -15.90 15.95
C TYR A 61 1.31 -16.81 15.98
N GLY A 62 2.34 -16.44 15.22
CA GLY A 62 3.65 -17.07 15.31
C GLY A 62 4.33 -16.79 16.66
N VAL A 63 5.57 -17.25 16.80
CA VAL A 63 6.37 -17.00 18.02
C VAL A 63 6.74 -15.52 18.10
N PHE A 64 6.38 -14.88 19.21
CA PHE A 64 6.86 -13.53 19.52
C PHE A 64 8.31 -13.58 19.99
N ARG A 65 9.16 -12.74 19.38
CA ARG A 65 10.54 -12.52 19.84
C ARG A 65 10.55 -11.25 20.70
N MET A 66 10.66 -11.43 22.02
CA MET A 66 10.78 -10.35 23.02
C MET A 66 12.23 -10.17 23.46
#